data_AF-A0AAU0F804-F1
#
_entry.id   AF-A0AAU0F804-F1
#
_cell.length_a   1.000
_cell.length_b   1.000
_cell.length_c   1.000
_cell.angle_alpha   90.00
_cell.angle_beta   90.00
_cell.angle_gamma   90.00
#
_symmetry.space_group_name_H-M   'P 1'
#
loop_
_entity.id
_entity.type
_entity.pdbx_description
1 polymer ?
#
loop_
_entity_poly.entity_id
_entity_poly.type
_entity_poly.pdbx_seq_one_letter_code
_entity_poly.pdbx_strand_id
1 'polypeptide(L)'
;MKWTENRSGNVEDRRGNGGGGGLLGGGLVSLIIAAVVFFLGGDPSAILSSGIGANAPQTEQRELTPDELKTREFMEMLTAESEITWTKIFQENGMQYRPAKVVMF
;
A
#
# COMPACT_ATOMS: atom_id res chain seq x y z
N MET A 1 -9.67 -20.86 23.15
CA MET A 1 -8.80 -19.74 22.75
C MET A 1 -9.69 -18.58 22.32
N LYS A 2 -9.50 -17.37 22.86
CA LYS A 2 -10.18 -16.18 22.38
C LYS A 2 -9.43 -15.71 21.14
N TRP A 3 -10.07 -15.84 19.99
CA TRP A 3 -9.50 -15.55 18.67
C TRP A 3 -9.26 -14.05 18.43
N THR A 4 -9.54 -13.18 19.39
CA THR A 4 -9.54 -11.72 19.23
C THR A 4 -8.26 -11.02 19.70
N GLU A 5 -7.29 -11.75 20.26
CA GLU A 5 -6.12 -11.11 20.90
C GLU A 5 -4.97 -10.87 19.93
N ASN A 6 -4.86 -11.63 18.84
CA ASN A 6 -3.78 -11.49 17.86
C ASN A 6 -4.24 -10.69 16.64
N ARG A 7 -3.54 -9.59 16.33
CA ARG A 7 -3.74 -8.77 15.13
C ARG A 7 -2.40 -8.51 14.46
N SER A 8 -2.33 -8.74 13.16
CA SER A 8 -1.12 -8.49 12.38
C SER A 8 -1.05 -7.01 11.98
N GLY A 9 0.14 -6.42 12.13
CA GLY A 9 0.45 -5.09 11.60
C GLY A 9 0.72 -5.08 10.10
N ASN A 10 0.67 -6.23 9.42
CA ASN A 10 0.94 -6.36 7.99
C ASN A 10 -0.33 -6.23 7.11
N VAL A 11 -1.45 -5.76 7.66
CA VAL A 11 -2.67 -5.45 6.90
C VAL A 11 -2.79 -3.95 6.70
N GLU A 12 -2.82 -3.53 5.44
CA GLU A 12 -2.99 -2.15 5.02
C GLU A 12 -4.36 -1.98 4.36
N ASP A 13 -5.26 -1.25 5.01
CA ASP A 13 -6.58 -0.96 4.46
C ASP A 13 -6.57 0.37 3.71
N ARG A 14 -6.65 0.32 2.39
CA ARG A 14 -6.71 1.50 1.51
C ARG A 14 -8.14 1.87 1.12
N ARG A 15 -9.13 1.11 1.57
CA ARG A 15 -10.54 1.46 1.38
C ARG A 15 -10.82 2.78 2.08
N GLY A 16 -11.51 3.69 1.40
CA GLY A 16 -11.88 4.99 1.96
C GLY A 16 -10.73 5.98 2.15
N ASN A 17 -9.46 5.56 2.04
CA ASN A 17 -8.34 6.47 1.93
C ASN A 17 -8.21 6.90 0.46
N GLY A 18 -8.71 8.10 0.16
CA GLY A 18 -8.55 8.69 -1.16
C GLY A 18 -7.07 8.76 -1.53
N GLY A 19 -6.65 7.95 -2.50
CA GLY A 19 -5.39 8.12 -3.22
C GLY A 19 -4.11 8.22 -2.37
N GLY A 20 -3.96 7.44 -1.30
CA GLY A 20 -2.75 7.43 -0.45
C GLY A 20 -1.49 6.78 -1.07
N GLY A 21 -1.43 6.62 -2.39
CA GLY A 21 -0.28 6.09 -3.12
C GLY A 21 0.25 6.99 -4.24
N GLY A 22 -0.37 8.16 -4.45
CA GLY A 22 -0.11 9.01 -5.63
C GLY A 22 0.93 10.11 -5.44
N LEU A 23 1.20 10.56 -4.20
CA LEU A 23 2.04 11.75 -4.02
C LEU A 23 3.53 11.52 -4.33
N LEU A 24 4.03 10.29 -4.13
CA LEU A 24 5.45 9.97 -4.32
C LEU A 24 5.77 9.32 -5.68
N GLY A 25 4.77 8.86 -6.43
CA GLY A 25 5.00 8.08 -7.66
C GLY A 25 5.09 8.90 -8.94
N GLY A 26 4.33 9.99 -9.04
CA GLY A 26 4.18 10.73 -10.31
C GLY A 26 4.73 12.15 -10.27
N GLY A 27 4.29 12.96 -9.30
CA GLY A 27 4.53 14.40 -9.30
C GLY A 27 6.00 14.78 -9.09
N LEU A 28 6.60 14.35 -7.98
CA LEU A 28 7.98 14.74 -7.64
C LEU A 28 9.00 14.17 -8.62
N VAL A 29 8.84 12.91 -9.04
CA VAL A 29 9.72 12.27 -10.02
C VAL A 29 9.61 12.99 -11.37
N SER A 30 8.39 13.33 -11.82
CA SER A 30 8.19 14.09 -13.06
C SER A 30 8.79 15.50 -12.97
N LEU A 31 8.71 16.16 -11.81
CA LEU A 31 9.34 17.48 -11.59
C LEU A 31 10.86 17.40 -11.66
N ILE A 32 11.47 16.36 -11.07
CA ILE A 32 12.92 16.14 -11.14
C ILE A 32 13.34 15.90 -12.60
N ILE A 33 12.63 15.05 -13.34
CA ILE A 33 12.93 14.76 -14.74
C ILE A 33 12.75 16.02 -15.60
N ALA A 34 11.66 16.77 -15.41
CA ALA A 34 11.42 18.02 -16.12
C ALA A 34 12.53 19.05 -15.86
N ALA A 35 13.01 19.17 -14.62
CA ALA A 35 14.13 20.04 -14.29
C ALA A 35 15.43 19.62 -15.01
N VAL A 36 15.75 18.31 -15.05
CA VAL A 36 16.91 17.80 -15.78
C VAL A 36 16.79 18.11 -17.28
N VAL A 37 15.64 17.83 -17.90
CA VAL A 37 15.40 18.12 -19.32
C VAL A 37 15.56 19.61 -19.63
N PHE A 38 15.03 20.48 -18.77
CA PHE A 38 15.15 21.93 -18.91
C PHE A 38 16.61 22.41 -18.83
N PHE A 39 17.39 21.92 -17.88
CA PHE A 39 18.82 22.27 -17.77
C PHE A 39 19.67 21.74 -18.93
N LEU A 40 19.25 20.65 -19.58
CA LEU A 40 19.89 20.11 -20.78
C LEU A 40 19.43 20.81 -22.07
N GLY A 41 18.57 21.85 -21.97
CA GLY A 41 18.08 22.63 -23.11
C GLY A 41 16.90 21.99 -23.87
N GLY A 42 16.29 20.94 -23.31
CA GLY A 42 15.07 20.33 -23.83
C GLY A 42 13.80 21.03 -23.32
N ASP A 43 12.66 20.73 -23.95
CA ASP A 43 11.37 21.27 -23.54
C ASP A 43 10.73 20.40 -22.42
N PRO A 44 10.63 20.91 -21.17
CA PRO A 44 10.02 20.18 -20.06
C PRO A 44 8.50 20.01 -20.22
N SER A 45 7.87 20.79 -21.11
CA SER A 45 6.42 20.76 -21.34
C SER A 45 5.92 19.39 -21.79
N ALA A 46 6.76 18.61 -22.48
CA ALA A 46 6.45 17.24 -22.90
C ALA A 46 6.28 16.28 -21.72
N ILE A 47 7.09 16.43 -20.66
CA ILE A 47 7.04 15.60 -19.44
C ILE A 47 5.85 16.02 -18.56
N LEU A 48 5.61 17.33 -18.46
CA LEU A 48 4.50 17.91 -17.71
C LEU A 48 3.14 17.59 -18.33
N SER A 49 3.03 17.63 -19.67
CA SER A 49 1.79 17.32 -20.42
C SER A 49 1.51 15.83 -20.53
N SER A 50 2.55 15.00 -20.56
CA SER A 50 2.43 13.53 -20.58
C SER A 50 2.03 12.96 -19.22
N GLY A 51 1.88 13.81 -18.19
CA GLY A 51 1.10 13.53 -16.98
C GLY A 51 1.22 12.10 -16.49
N ILE A 52 2.45 11.67 -16.14
CA ILE A 52 2.74 10.29 -15.73
C ILE A 52 1.92 9.87 -14.48
N GLY A 53 1.19 10.80 -13.84
CA GLY A 53 0.22 10.52 -12.76
C GLY A 53 -1.23 10.96 -13.00
N ALA A 54 -1.62 11.48 -14.18
CA ALA A 54 -2.94 12.07 -14.39
C ALA A 54 -4.09 11.06 -14.56
N ASN A 55 -3.76 9.77 -14.77
CA ASN A 55 -4.75 8.69 -14.95
C ASN A 55 -4.90 7.80 -13.72
N ALA A 56 -4.44 8.23 -12.54
CA ALA A 56 -4.78 7.52 -11.31
C ALA A 56 -6.26 7.80 -11.00
N PRO A 57 -7.11 6.77 -10.84
CA PRO A 57 -8.49 6.99 -10.41
C PRO A 57 -8.47 7.75 -9.08
N GLN A 58 -9.04 8.96 -9.08
CA GLN A 58 -9.30 9.69 -7.85
C GLN A 58 -10.35 8.92 -7.06
N THR A 59 -9.90 8.04 -6.17
CA THR A 59 -10.78 7.46 -5.17
C THR A 59 -11.13 8.58 -4.18
N GLU A 60 -12.42 8.86 -4.00
CA GLU A 60 -12.87 9.80 -2.98
C GLU A 60 -12.52 9.27 -1.59
N GLN A 61 -12.02 10.15 -0.73
CA GLN A 61 -11.83 9.80 0.67
C GLN A 61 -13.22 9.68 1.31
N ARG A 62 -13.55 8.49 1.80
CA ARG A 62 -14.82 8.20 2.49
C ARG A 62 -14.56 7.48 3.80
N GLU A 63 -15.45 7.68 4.77
CA GLU A 63 -15.43 6.89 5.99
C GLU A 63 -15.83 5.44 5.71
N LEU A 64 -15.14 4.51 6.36
CA LEU A 64 -15.45 3.09 6.30
C LEU A 64 -16.71 2.79 7.10
N THR A 65 -17.58 1.96 6.54
CA THR A 65 -18.75 1.43 7.24
C THR A 65 -18.34 0.50 8.38
N PRO A 66 -19.19 0.31 9.40
CA PRO A 66 -18.90 -0.60 10.51
C PRO A 66 -18.57 -2.04 10.06
N ASP A 67 -19.17 -2.52 8.97
CA ASP A 67 -18.92 -3.87 8.47
C ASP A 67 -17.59 -3.97 7.70
N GLU A 68 -17.17 -2.91 7.01
CA GLU A 68 -15.83 -2.83 6.42
C GLU A 68 -14.74 -2.86 7.49
N LEU A 69 -14.97 -2.17 8.61
CA LEU A 69 -14.08 -2.21 9.77
C LEU A 69 -13.98 -3.63 10.35
N LYS A 70 -15.10 -4.31 10.62
CA LYS A 70 -15.09 -5.72 11.06
C LYS A 70 -14.35 -6.63 10.09
N THR A 71 -14.48 -6.38 8.79
CA THR A 71 -13.75 -7.15 7.77
C THR A 71 -12.25 -6.92 7.87
N ARG A 72 -11.80 -5.68 8.09
CA ARG A 72 -10.38 -5.37 8.34
C ARG A 72 -9.88 -6.11 9.58
N GLU A 73 -10.63 -6.04 10.66
CA GLU A 73 -10.29 -6.72 11.91
C GLU A 73 -10.16 -8.24 11.75
N PHE A 74 -11.06 -8.86 10.98
CA PHE A 74 -11.00 -10.26 10.66
C PHE A 74 -9.75 -10.61 9.83
N MET A 75 -9.39 -9.78 8.84
CA MET A 75 -8.19 -9.97 8.02
C MET A 75 -6.90 -9.81 8.84
N GLU A 76 -6.82 -8.82 9.73
CA GLU A 76 -5.69 -8.64 10.66
C GLU A 76 -5.45 -9.90 11.50
N MET A 77 -6.53 -10.50 11.98
CA MET A 77 -6.48 -11.68 12.81
C MET A 77 -6.08 -12.93 12.02
N LEU A 78 -6.71 -13.18 10.87
CA LEU A 78 -6.34 -14.30 10.00
C LEU A 78 -4.87 -14.22 9.58
N THR A 79 -4.39 -13.01 9.28
CA THR A 79 -3.00 -12.76 8.91
C THR A 79 -2.07 -13.05 10.09
N ALA A 80 -2.42 -12.64 11.32
CA ALA A 80 -1.63 -12.94 12.51
C ALA A 80 -1.48 -14.45 12.75
N GLU A 81 -2.57 -15.20 12.66
CA GLU A 81 -2.55 -16.66 12.82
C GLU A 81 -1.69 -17.33 11.74
N SER A 82 -1.76 -16.83 10.50
CA SER A 82 -0.91 -17.30 9.40
C SER A 82 0.57 -17.04 9.70
N GLU A 83 0.92 -15.83 10.15
CA GLU A 83 2.30 -15.46 10.49
C GLU A 83 2.86 -16.32 11.63
N ILE A 84 2.09 -16.54 12.69
CA ILE A 84 2.50 -17.38 13.82
C ILE A 84 2.74 -18.81 13.34
N THR A 85 1.80 -19.36 12.56
CA THR A 85 1.87 -20.72 12.03
C THR A 85 3.10 -20.92 11.14
N TRP A 86 3.29 -20.03 10.17
CA TRP A 86 4.41 -20.14 9.24
C TRP A 86 5.76 -19.82 9.89
N THR A 87 5.80 -18.89 10.84
CA THR A 87 7.02 -18.64 11.62
C THR A 87 7.47 -19.90 12.34
N LYS A 88 6.54 -20.62 12.97
CA LYS A 88 6.85 -21.89 13.64
C LYS A 88 7.35 -22.95 12.65
N ILE A 89 6.63 -23.17 11.55
CA ILE A 89 7.01 -24.18 10.54
C ILE A 89 8.39 -23.87 9.95
N PHE A 90 8.68 -22.60 9.63
CA PHE A 90 9.97 -22.22 9.07
C PHE A 90 11.10 -22.41 10.07
N GLN A 91 10.90 -22.03 11.34
CA GLN A 91 11.87 -22.26 12.41
C GLN A 91 12.20 -23.74 12.58
N GLU A 92 11.19 -24.62 12.54
CA GLU A 92 11.35 -26.09 12.61
C GLU A 92 12.19 -26.64 11.44
N ASN A 93 12.20 -25.96 10.30
CA ASN A 93 12.97 -26.33 9.12
C ASN A 93 14.30 -25.56 8.98
N GLY A 94 14.72 -24.80 10.01
CA GLY A 94 15.94 -24.01 9.98
C GLY A 94 15.90 -22.84 8.98
N MET A 95 14.71 -22.41 8.57
CA MET A 95 14.48 -21.30 7.66
C MET A 95 13.93 -20.08 8.40
N GLN A 96 14.07 -18.91 7.79
CA GLN A 96 13.47 -17.67 8.29
C GLN A 96 12.21 -17.33 7.50
N TYR A 97 11.07 -17.25 8.18
CA TYR A 97 9.82 -16.76 7.59
C TYR A 97 9.88 -15.24 7.39
N ARG A 98 9.39 -14.76 6.25
CA ARG A 98 9.19 -13.33 5.97
C ARG A 98 7.68 -13.08 5.83
N PRO A 99 7.06 -12.29 6.73
CA PRO A 99 5.63 -12.05 6.68
C PRO A 99 5.25 -11.27 5.42
N ALA A 100 4.11 -11.62 4.83
CA ALA A 100 3.57 -10.95 3.65
C ALA A 100 2.69 -9.76 4.05
N LYS A 101 2.70 -8.70 3.24
CA LYS A 101 1.81 -7.55 3.42
C LYS A 101 0.49 -7.76 2.68
N VAL A 102 -0.63 -7.68 3.39
CA VAL A 102 -1.98 -7.72 2.84
C VAL A 102 -2.46 -6.30 2.60
N VAL A 103 -3.04 -6.03 1.42
CA VAL A 103 -3.58 -4.72 1.06
C VAL A 103 -5.04 -4.86 0.66
N MET A 104 -5.93 -4.08 1.28
CA MET A 104 -7.36 -4.03 0.98
C MET A 104 -7.68 -2.76 0.19
N PHE A 105 -8.60 -2.84 -0.78
CA PHE A 105 -8.96 -1.76 -1.71
C PHE A 105 -10.47 -1.54 -1.78
#